data_AF-A0A0E4GC77-F1
#
_entry.id   AF-A0A0E4GC77-F1
#
_cell.length_a   1.000
_cell.length_b   1.000
_cell.length_c   1.000
_cell.angle_alpha   90.00
_cell.angle_beta   90.00
_cell.angle_gamma   90.00
#
_symmetry.space_group_name_H-M   'P 1'
#
loop_
_entity.id
_entity.type
_entity.pdbx_description
1 polymer ?
#
loop_
_entity_poly.entity_id
_entity_poly.type
_entity_poly.pdbx_seq_one_letter_code
_entity_poly.pdbx_strand_id
1 'polypeptide(L)'
;MAGLNSFRDVIEDMFYNDIFNALSAFVEDNPSRLENNSYRVQNPDEAALSDFKVQFVNITESEGNEVLFDVVVSAEVEIAETVRRNRETDGIEQWFRVSCTAELEDGIQDFRISDIQIYSKNRRSTQNNLSEYLVPIIYKEHLDNVAEKFLAKYYPEALTGPMPVPSREVAKRMGLDVQEVHITKTCSVFGQIYFSDCEARHYDSDTREYKPLAVKRGTILIDPNVFFMRNVGSVNNTIIHECVHWDLHKKFFELEKLYNKEARSISCQVQEGIRPERNRTPLDWMEWQANALAPRILMPIRQARQKIEELIEKNKRVLQTENMADIMESVVFELSDFFEVSKQAAKIRMIDLGYTEAIGVFTYVDDHYISNYTFERSALKNNQTFTIGTQDALVEYALNPDFRQLIDSGKYVYVDAHFCVNDTKYIRQNESGYAELTDYARQHIDECCLIFDIKARRNDRYGAKYYTECVLFRNIVSDTIIEAKYSSSPQNQRTEARAVELKKISNEAKRTANIMRGLPATFSDTLVAHMDRLEITVENLEEKSLVNARTIQRMRNDERYQPKLGTIVAVCIGLQLNPVFSADMIRKSGNTFRATEEHIIYQMLLNSYYQNSIYECNEILQANNCKPLTKEE
;
A
#
# COMPACT_ATOMS: atom_id res chain seq x y z
N MET A 1 -22.31 3.65 -17.73
CA MET A 1 -22.50 2.59 -16.73
C MET A 1 -23.98 2.53 -16.45
N ALA A 2 -24.64 1.42 -16.80
CA ALA A 2 -25.93 1.11 -16.19
C ALA A 2 -25.73 1.02 -14.67
N GLY A 3 -26.73 1.41 -13.87
CA GLY A 3 -26.63 1.26 -12.41
C GLY A 3 -26.43 -0.22 -12.05
N LEU A 4 -25.53 -0.51 -11.10
CA LEU A 4 -25.43 -1.84 -10.52
C LEU A 4 -26.71 -2.09 -9.72
N ASN A 5 -27.51 -3.07 -10.13
CA ASN A 5 -28.67 -3.51 -9.35
C ASN A 5 -28.20 -4.52 -8.30
N SER A 6 -28.65 -4.33 -7.06
CA SER A 6 -28.36 -5.29 -5.98
C SER A 6 -29.19 -6.56 -6.16
N PHE A 7 -28.76 -7.66 -5.54
CA PHE A 7 -29.52 -8.91 -5.53
C PHE A 7 -30.90 -8.70 -4.91
N ARG A 8 -31.02 -7.81 -3.92
CA ARG A 8 -32.31 -7.39 -3.36
C ARG A 8 -33.22 -6.82 -4.43
N ASP A 9 -32.75 -5.85 -5.21
CA ASP A 9 -33.56 -5.17 -6.25
C ASP A 9 -34.04 -6.18 -7.29
N VAL A 10 -33.15 -7.12 -7.68
CA VAL A 10 -33.51 -8.20 -8.60
C VAL A 10 -34.60 -9.11 -8.03
N ILE A 11 -34.51 -9.49 -6.75
CA ILE A 11 -35.54 -10.32 -6.10
C ILE A 11 -36.86 -9.55 -5.98
N GLU A 12 -36.81 -8.28 -5.57
CA GLU A 12 -37.98 -7.41 -5.44
C GLU A 12 -38.69 -7.20 -6.78
N ASP A 13 -37.95 -7.02 -7.88
CA ASP A 13 -38.54 -6.80 -9.20
C ASP A 13 -39.03 -8.10 -9.88
N MET A 14 -38.23 -9.17 -9.83
CA MET A 14 -38.50 -10.39 -10.62
C MET A 14 -39.43 -11.38 -9.91
N PHE A 15 -39.40 -11.45 -8.57
CA PHE A 15 -40.08 -12.48 -7.78
C PHE A 15 -41.12 -11.91 -6.81
N TYR A 16 -41.55 -10.65 -7.03
CA TYR A 16 -42.59 -10.00 -6.23
C TYR A 16 -43.84 -10.87 -6.10
N ASN A 17 -44.38 -11.35 -7.23
CA ASN A 17 -45.64 -12.10 -7.24
C ASN A 17 -45.50 -13.47 -6.54
N ASP A 18 -44.37 -14.16 -6.72
CA ASP A 18 -44.12 -15.45 -6.07
C ASP A 18 -44.07 -15.28 -4.54
N ILE A 19 -43.38 -14.24 -4.07
CA ILE A 19 -43.30 -13.91 -2.64
C ILE A 19 -44.66 -13.44 -2.11
N PHE A 20 -45.38 -12.59 -2.86
CA PHE A 20 -46.73 -12.13 -2.49
C PHE A 20 -47.68 -13.30 -2.28
N ASN A 21 -47.75 -14.22 -3.25
CA ASN A 21 -48.66 -15.35 -3.20
C ASN A 21 -48.35 -16.29 -2.04
N ALA A 22 -47.06 -16.57 -1.79
CA ALA A 22 -46.65 -17.43 -0.69
C ALA A 22 -46.90 -16.78 0.68
N LEU A 23 -46.66 -15.47 0.82
CA LEU A 23 -46.97 -14.71 2.04
C LEU A 23 -48.47 -14.62 2.28
N SER A 24 -49.29 -14.35 1.25
CA SER A 24 -50.74 -14.27 1.38
C SER A 24 -51.30 -15.59 1.91
N ALA A 25 -50.89 -16.72 1.31
CA ALA A 25 -51.29 -18.04 1.79
C ALA A 25 -50.87 -18.29 3.24
N PHE A 26 -49.63 -17.93 3.61
CA PHE A 26 -49.16 -18.07 4.99
C PHE A 26 -49.98 -17.23 5.97
N VAL A 27 -50.28 -15.98 5.63
CA VAL A 27 -51.04 -15.04 6.46
C VAL A 27 -52.48 -15.54 6.66
N GLU A 28 -53.15 -15.95 5.58
CA GLU A 28 -54.52 -16.49 5.61
C GLU A 28 -54.63 -17.77 6.44
N ASP A 29 -53.63 -18.65 6.39
CA ASP A 29 -53.61 -19.90 7.15
C ASP A 29 -53.24 -19.70 8.64
N ASN A 30 -52.65 -18.55 9.00
CA ASN A 30 -52.06 -18.33 10.33
C ASN A 30 -52.47 -17.00 11.01
N PRO A 31 -53.75 -16.56 10.98
CA PRO A 31 -54.16 -15.26 11.53
C PRO A 31 -53.81 -15.10 13.01
N SER A 32 -54.01 -16.16 13.81
CA SER A 32 -53.71 -16.16 15.25
C SER A 32 -52.23 -16.13 15.61
N ARG A 33 -51.31 -16.35 14.66
CA ARG A 33 -49.86 -16.33 14.92
C ARG A 33 -49.24 -14.94 14.76
N LEU A 34 -49.95 -14.01 14.10
CA LEU A 34 -49.47 -12.65 13.85
C LEU A 34 -49.23 -11.91 15.17
N GLU A 35 -48.20 -11.06 15.21
CA GLU A 35 -47.92 -10.23 16.37
C GLU A 35 -49.04 -9.22 16.55
N ASN A 36 -49.86 -9.43 17.60
CA ASN A 36 -51.03 -8.60 17.78
C ASN A 36 -50.71 -7.30 18.55
N ASN A 37 -50.49 -6.22 17.80
CA ASN A 37 -50.44 -4.85 18.32
C ASN A 37 -51.71 -4.04 18.00
N SER A 38 -52.81 -4.71 17.59
CA SER A 38 -54.05 -4.03 17.24
C SER A 38 -54.81 -3.53 18.47
N TYR A 39 -55.42 -2.35 18.34
CA TYR A 39 -56.28 -1.77 19.39
C TYR A 39 -57.75 -2.19 19.25
N ARG A 40 -58.14 -2.76 18.11
CA ARG A 40 -59.52 -3.14 17.78
C ARG A 40 -59.71 -4.66 17.72
N VAL A 41 -58.72 -5.37 17.20
CA VAL A 41 -58.77 -6.82 17.00
C VAL A 41 -57.87 -7.49 18.03
N GLN A 42 -58.42 -8.28 18.96
CA GLN A 42 -57.65 -8.94 20.02
C GLN A 42 -57.24 -10.37 19.69
N ASN A 43 -58.06 -11.11 18.95
CA ASN A 43 -57.75 -12.45 18.51
C ASN A 43 -58.21 -12.63 17.06
N PRO A 44 -57.35 -12.28 16.08
CA PRO A 44 -57.74 -12.34 14.68
C PRO A 44 -58.09 -13.78 14.26
N ASP A 45 -59.27 -13.94 13.66
CA ASP A 45 -59.76 -15.19 13.05
C ASP A 45 -59.62 -15.18 11.52
N GLU A 46 -59.45 -14.01 10.92
CA GLU A 46 -59.14 -13.81 9.51
C GLU A 46 -57.94 -12.85 9.36
N ALA A 47 -57.11 -13.07 8.35
CA ALA A 47 -56.05 -12.16 7.94
C ALA A 47 -55.87 -12.21 6.43
N ALA A 48 -55.59 -11.06 5.81
CA ALA A 48 -55.34 -10.92 4.38
C ALA A 48 -54.14 -10.00 4.14
N LEU A 49 -53.25 -10.39 3.24
CA LEU A 49 -52.12 -9.58 2.83
C LEU A 49 -52.57 -8.48 1.86
N SER A 50 -52.22 -7.22 2.15
CA SER A 50 -52.49 -6.09 1.26
C SER A 50 -51.29 -5.82 0.34
N ASP A 51 -50.11 -5.67 0.92
CA ASP A 51 -48.86 -5.34 0.23
C ASP A 51 -47.66 -5.79 1.10
N PHE A 52 -46.47 -5.86 0.51
CA PHE A 52 -45.24 -6.01 1.26
C PHE A 52 -44.08 -5.24 0.62
N LYS A 53 -43.11 -4.89 1.47
CA LYS A 53 -41.87 -4.26 1.06
C LYS A 53 -40.68 -5.09 1.53
N VAL A 54 -39.78 -5.40 0.59
CA VAL A 54 -38.49 -6.02 0.94
C VAL A 54 -37.67 -5.02 1.73
N GLN A 55 -37.17 -5.40 2.91
CA GLN A 55 -36.35 -4.55 3.77
C GLN A 55 -34.87 -4.78 3.54
N PHE A 56 -34.45 -6.04 3.46
CA PHE A 56 -33.10 -6.49 3.13
C PHE A 56 -33.09 -7.99 2.82
N VAL A 57 -32.01 -8.46 2.19
CA VAL A 57 -31.79 -9.88 1.92
C VAL A 57 -30.52 -10.33 2.65
N ASN A 58 -30.60 -11.43 3.41
CA ASN A 58 -29.40 -12.08 3.94
C ASN A 58 -29.05 -13.25 3.04
N ILE A 59 -27.84 -13.25 2.49
CA ILE A 59 -27.43 -14.24 1.51
C ILE A 59 -26.36 -15.11 2.14
N THR A 60 -26.61 -16.41 2.18
CA THR A 60 -25.68 -17.41 2.69
C THR A 60 -24.87 -17.99 1.54
N GLU A 61 -23.56 -18.08 1.73
CA GLU A 61 -22.67 -18.73 0.77
C GLU A 61 -22.90 -20.24 0.75
N SER A 62 -23.20 -20.76 -0.43
CA SER A 62 -23.34 -22.19 -0.76
C SER A 62 -22.38 -22.59 -1.88
N GLU A 63 -22.07 -23.89 -1.98
CA GLU A 63 -21.21 -24.42 -3.03
C GLU A 63 -21.88 -24.36 -4.41
N GLY A 64 -21.07 -24.21 -5.46
CA GLY A 64 -21.56 -24.16 -6.84
C GLY A 64 -22.38 -22.92 -7.16
N ASN A 65 -23.40 -23.10 -8.00
CA ASN A 65 -24.27 -22.03 -8.49
C ASN A 65 -25.51 -21.81 -7.60
N GLU A 66 -25.77 -22.69 -6.64
CA GLU A 66 -26.87 -22.52 -5.70
C GLU A 66 -26.64 -21.27 -4.83
N VAL A 67 -27.70 -20.58 -4.47
CA VAL A 67 -27.72 -19.48 -3.50
C VAL A 67 -28.88 -19.68 -2.53
N LEU A 68 -28.54 -19.69 -1.25
CA LEU A 68 -29.48 -19.75 -0.15
C LEU A 68 -29.64 -18.35 0.44
N PHE A 69 -30.86 -17.85 0.58
CA PHE A 69 -31.07 -16.50 1.06
C PHE A 69 -32.39 -16.32 1.82
N ASP A 70 -32.37 -15.43 2.80
CA ASP A 70 -33.55 -15.00 3.54
C ASP A 70 -33.97 -13.61 3.06
N VAL A 71 -35.17 -13.50 2.48
CA VAL A 71 -35.80 -12.22 2.18
C VAL A 71 -36.56 -11.76 3.43
N VAL A 72 -36.14 -10.63 4.01
CA VAL A 72 -36.86 -10.04 5.14
C VAL A 72 -37.77 -8.94 4.60
N VAL A 73 -39.06 -9.11 4.85
CA VAL A 73 -40.12 -8.20 4.36
C VAL A 73 -40.86 -7.57 5.53
N SER A 74 -41.35 -6.36 5.31
CA SER A 74 -42.42 -5.77 6.11
C SER A 74 -43.71 -5.85 5.29
N ALA A 75 -44.75 -6.45 5.85
CA ALA A 75 -46.02 -6.70 5.18
C ALA A 75 -47.15 -5.90 5.85
N GLU A 76 -48.01 -5.31 5.02
CA GLU A 76 -49.25 -4.69 5.44
C GLU A 76 -50.35 -5.75 5.42
N VAL A 77 -50.90 -6.05 6.59
CA VAL A 77 -51.88 -7.13 6.78
C VAL A 77 -53.17 -6.56 7.34
N GLU A 78 -54.28 -6.82 6.67
CA GLU A 78 -55.62 -6.58 7.20
C GLU A 78 -56.05 -7.79 8.04
N ILE A 79 -56.30 -7.56 9.31
CA ILE A 79 -56.80 -8.59 10.23
C ILE A 79 -58.26 -8.32 10.58
N ALA A 80 -59.02 -9.38 10.82
CA ALA A 80 -60.39 -9.27 11.31
C ALA A 80 -60.64 -10.24 12.47
N GLU A 81 -61.56 -9.86 13.35
CA GLU A 81 -62.12 -10.72 14.40
C GLU A 81 -63.65 -10.61 14.38
N THR A 82 -64.34 -11.75 14.44
CA THR A 82 -65.80 -11.80 14.51
C THR A 82 -66.29 -12.18 15.91
N VAL A 83 -66.70 -11.18 16.70
CA VAL A 83 -67.30 -11.41 18.04
C VAL A 83 -68.81 -11.17 17.99
N ARG A 84 -69.61 -12.20 18.33
CA ARG A 84 -71.07 -12.10 18.50
C ARG A 84 -71.81 -11.42 17.32
N ARG A 85 -71.37 -11.70 16.08
CA ARG A 85 -71.89 -11.16 14.79
C ARG A 85 -71.44 -9.74 14.44
N ASN A 86 -70.56 -9.11 15.22
CA ASN A 86 -69.87 -7.89 14.82
C ASN A 86 -68.49 -8.27 14.31
N ARG A 87 -68.17 -7.85 13.08
CA ARG A 87 -66.84 -8.00 12.47
C ARG A 87 -66.07 -6.71 12.70
N GLU A 88 -64.98 -6.79 13.42
CA GLU A 88 -64.02 -5.69 13.59
C GLU A 88 -62.80 -5.98 12.72
N THR A 89 -62.27 -4.94 12.08
CA THR A 89 -61.09 -5.03 11.22
C THR A 89 -60.05 -4.01 11.65
N ASP A 90 -58.78 -4.35 11.49
CA ASP A 90 -57.66 -3.44 11.69
C ASP A 90 -56.52 -3.75 10.72
N GLY A 91 -55.66 -2.77 10.47
CA GLY A 91 -54.46 -2.93 9.65
C GLY A 91 -53.22 -2.98 10.54
N ILE A 92 -52.37 -3.98 10.36
CA ILE A 92 -51.12 -4.13 11.10
C ILE A 92 -49.92 -4.23 10.16
N GLU A 93 -48.75 -3.79 10.64
CA GLU A 93 -47.47 -4.04 9.99
C GLU A 93 -46.83 -5.28 10.63
N GLN A 94 -46.55 -6.32 9.84
CA GLN A 94 -45.92 -7.54 10.31
C GLN A 94 -44.65 -7.84 9.51
N TRP A 95 -43.56 -8.13 10.21
CA TRP A 95 -42.30 -8.51 9.58
C TRP A 95 -42.21 -10.03 9.42
N PHE A 96 -41.81 -10.48 8.24
CA PHE A 96 -41.60 -11.90 7.92
C PHE A 96 -40.18 -12.15 7.40
N ARG A 97 -39.71 -13.38 7.62
CA ARG A 97 -38.55 -13.96 6.97
C ARG A 97 -39.06 -15.02 6.00
N VAL A 98 -38.75 -14.84 4.73
CA VAL A 98 -39.02 -15.80 3.65
C VAL A 98 -37.70 -16.43 3.26
N SER A 99 -37.52 -17.71 3.57
CA SER A 99 -36.31 -18.46 3.21
C SER A 99 -36.45 -19.00 1.79
N CYS A 100 -35.47 -18.69 0.95
CA CYS A 100 -35.49 -18.97 -0.48
C CYS A 100 -34.21 -19.68 -0.93
N THR A 101 -34.33 -20.42 -2.02
CA THR A 101 -33.21 -21.04 -2.73
C THR A 101 -33.34 -20.73 -4.21
N ALA A 102 -32.23 -20.49 -4.90
CA ALA A 102 -32.21 -20.37 -6.35
C ALA A 102 -30.85 -20.81 -6.93
N GLU A 103 -30.82 -21.08 -8.22
CA GLU A 103 -29.59 -21.37 -8.96
C GLU A 103 -29.18 -20.19 -9.84
N LEU A 104 -27.92 -19.78 -9.76
CA LEU A 104 -27.33 -18.70 -10.55
C LEU A 104 -26.51 -19.26 -11.71
N GLU A 105 -27.17 -19.47 -12.84
CA GLU A 105 -26.53 -19.86 -14.09
C GLU A 105 -27.22 -19.16 -15.27
N ASP A 106 -26.55 -18.16 -15.85
CA ASP A 106 -27.08 -17.29 -16.91
C ASP A 106 -28.46 -16.70 -16.56
N GLY A 107 -28.63 -16.40 -15.28
CA GLY A 107 -29.84 -15.85 -14.70
C GLY A 107 -30.19 -16.51 -13.37
N ILE A 108 -31.32 -16.11 -12.78
CA ILE A 108 -31.90 -16.81 -11.63
C ILE A 108 -32.81 -17.91 -12.17
N GLN A 109 -32.44 -19.15 -11.89
CA GLN A 109 -33.20 -20.35 -12.22
C GLN A 109 -33.72 -21.01 -10.94
N ASP A 110 -34.75 -21.85 -11.07
CA ASP A 110 -35.22 -22.73 -10.00
C ASP A 110 -35.50 -22.03 -8.65
N PHE A 111 -36.03 -20.80 -8.70
CA PHE A 111 -36.42 -20.07 -7.50
C PHE A 111 -37.49 -20.85 -6.72
N ARG A 112 -37.22 -21.10 -5.43
CA ARG A 112 -38.12 -21.82 -4.53
C ARG A 112 -38.16 -21.14 -3.18
N ILE A 113 -39.36 -21.02 -2.62
CA ILE A 113 -39.58 -20.60 -1.24
C ILE A 113 -39.66 -21.88 -0.40
N SER A 114 -38.75 -22.01 0.56
CA SER A 114 -38.63 -23.20 1.41
C SER A 114 -39.35 -23.06 2.74
N ASP A 115 -39.44 -21.84 3.29
CA ASP A 115 -40.05 -21.59 4.59
C ASP A 115 -40.47 -20.12 4.76
N ILE A 116 -41.50 -19.88 5.56
CA ILE A 116 -41.96 -18.55 5.95
C ILE A 116 -42.16 -18.53 7.47
N GLN A 117 -41.50 -17.58 8.14
CA GLN A 117 -41.62 -17.39 9.58
C GLN A 117 -41.79 -15.90 9.93
N ILE A 118 -42.44 -15.64 11.06
CA ILE A 118 -42.45 -14.29 11.65
C ILE A 118 -41.01 -13.90 12.02
N TYR A 119 -40.62 -12.69 11.64
CA TYR A 119 -39.26 -12.23 11.79
C TYR A 119 -38.89 -12.01 13.27
N SER A 120 -37.82 -12.66 13.73
CA SER A 120 -37.21 -12.41 15.04
C SER A 120 -35.79 -11.87 14.89
N LYS A 121 -35.50 -10.75 15.56
CA LYS A 121 -34.19 -10.09 15.56
C LYS A 121 -33.06 -10.96 16.15
N ASN A 122 -33.41 -11.96 16.98
CA ASN A 122 -32.44 -12.80 17.70
C ASN A 122 -31.79 -13.90 16.84
N ARG A 123 -32.17 -14.06 15.57
CA ARG A 123 -31.64 -15.10 14.65
C ARG A 123 -30.84 -14.52 13.47
N ARG A 124 -29.94 -13.56 13.72
CA ARG A 124 -28.95 -13.18 12.70
C ARG A 124 -27.85 -14.25 12.70
N SER A 125 -27.84 -15.11 11.68
CA SER A 125 -26.67 -15.96 11.39
C SER A 125 -25.49 -15.04 11.04
N THR A 126 -24.39 -15.17 11.76
CA THR A 126 -23.17 -14.39 11.56
C THR A 126 -22.13 -15.13 10.71
N GLN A 127 -22.44 -16.30 10.15
CA GLN A 127 -21.49 -17.14 9.43
C GLN A 127 -21.79 -17.18 7.93
N ASN A 128 -20.74 -16.97 7.12
CA ASN A 128 -20.69 -17.15 5.66
C ASN A 128 -21.70 -16.31 4.86
N ASN A 129 -21.70 -14.99 5.07
CA ASN A 129 -22.60 -14.08 4.37
C ASN A 129 -21.94 -13.51 3.09
N LEU A 130 -22.71 -13.46 2.01
CA LEU A 130 -22.40 -12.64 0.84
C LEU A 130 -22.96 -11.23 1.05
N SER A 131 -22.34 -10.24 0.40
CA SER A 131 -22.92 -8.89 0.28
C SER A 131 -24.18 -8.90 -0.59
N GLU A 132 -24.93 -7.80 -0.62
CA GLU A 132 -26.07 -7.62 -1.53
C GLU A 132 -25.68 -7.68 -3.02
N TYR A 133 -24.39 -7.73 -3.35
CA TYR A 133 -23.86 -7.93 -4.71
C TYR A 133 -23.27 -9.33 -4.91
N LEU A 134 -23.53 -10.28 -4.00
CA LEU A 134 -22.99 -11.65 -4.03
C LEU A 134 -21.47 -11.77 -3.95
N VAL A 135 -20.78 -10.71 -3.53
CA VAL A 135 -19.35 -10.74 -3.19
C VAL A 135 -19.19 -11.26 -1.76
N PRO A 136 -18.33 -12.27 -1.50
CA PRO A 136 -18.08 -12.77 -0.15
C PRO A 136 -17.62 -11.69 0.82
N ILE A 137 -18.04 -11.76 2.08
CA ILE A 137 -17.59 -10.83 3.13
C ILE A 137 -16.42 -11.47 3.88
N ILE A 138 -15.19 -11.00 3.60
CA ILE A 138 -13.96 -11.54 4.18
C ILE A 138 -13.26 -10.49 5.06
N TYR A 139 -13.11 -10.81 6.34
CA TYR A 139 -12.36 -9.99 7.29
C TYR A 139 -10.86 -10.30 7.25
N LYS A 140 -10.03 -9.32 7.61
CA LYS A 140 -8.56 -9.41 7.54
C LYS A 140 -8.01 -10.59 8.35
N GLU A 141 -8.55 -10.81 9.54
CA GLU A 141 -8.19 -11.92 10.43
C GLU A 141 -8.53 -13.32 9.88
N HIS A 142 -9.34 -13.40 8.83
CA HIS A 142 -9.76 -14.66 8.21
C HIS A 142 -9.09 -14.93 6.86
N LEU A 143 -8.27 -14.01 6.34
CA LEU A 143 -7.63 -14.15 5.03
C LEU A 143 -6.78 -15.43 4.91
N ASP A 144 -5.99 -15.75 5.94
CA ASP A 144 -5.18 -16.98 5.94
C ASP A 144 -6.04 -18.25 5.99
N ASN A 145 -7.18 -18.23 6.71
CA ASN A 145 -8.11 -19.35 6.72
C ASN A 145 -8.77 -19.56 5.34
N VAL A 146 -9.11 -18.48 4.64
CA VAL A 146 -9.68 -18.55 3.27
C VAL A 146 -8.62 -19.08 2.30
N ALA A 147 -7.38 -18.62 2.39
CA ALA A 147 -6.28 -19.14 1.58
C ALA A 147 -6.02 -20.65 1.82
N GLU A 148 -6.07 -21.11 3.07
CA GLU A 148 -5.96 -22.54 3.39
C GLU A 148 -7.14 -23.36 2.83
N LYS A 149 -8.39 -22.84 2.90
CA LYS A 149 -9.56 -23.49 2.29
C LYS A 149 -9.42 -23.62 0.77
N PHE A 150 -8.94 -22.56 0.11
CA PHE A 150 -8.66 -22.58 -1.33
C PHE A 150 -7.66 -23.68 -1.68
N LEU A 151 -6.55 -23.77 -0.94
CA LEU A 151 -5.53 -24.80 -1.16
C LEU A 151 -6.06 -26.20 -0.84
N ALA A 152 -6.83 -26.38 0.22
CA ALA A 152 -7.42 -27.67 0.55
C ALA A 152 -8.30 -28.22 -0.58
N LYS A 153 -8.97 -27.33 -1.32
CA LYS A 153 -9.82 -27.67 -2.47
C LYS A 153 -9.02 -27.96 -3.74
N TYR A 154 -8.00 -27.16 -4.06
CA TYR A 154 -7.35 -27.19 -5.37
C TYR A 154 -5.91 -27.72 -5.38
N TYR A 155 -5.19 -27.63 -4.26
CA TYR A 155 -3.80 -28.03 -4.15
C TYR A 155 -3.39 -28.40 -2.70
N PRO A 156 -4.00 -29.46 -2.11
CA PRO A 156 -3.84 -29.79 -0.70
C PRO A 156 -2.42 -30.19 -0.31
N GLU A 157 -1.58 -30.59 -1.27
CA GLU A 157 -0.20 -30.97 -1.05
C GLU A 157 0.63 -29.82 -0.44
N ALA A 158 0.33 -28.57 -0.82
CA ALA A 158 0.99 -27.38 -0.27
C ALA A 158 0.68 -27.14 1.22
N LEU A 159 -0.30 -27.85 1.80
CA LEU A 159 -0.62 -27.79 3.22
C LEU A 159 0.12 -28.84 4.05
N THR A 160 0.85 -29.77 3.41
CA THR A 160 1.55 -30.85 4.10
C THR A 160 2.95 -30.46 4.57
N GLY A 161 3.63 -29.58 3.82
CA GLY A 161 4.97 -29.09 4.14
C GLY A 161 5.37 -27.94 3.20
N PRO A 162 6.46 -27.21 3.49
CA PRO A 162 6.89 -26.09 2.66
C PRO A 162 7.23 -26.55 1.24
N MET A 163 6.58 -25.94 0.25
CA MET A 163 6.85 -26.16 -1.18
C MET A 163 6.35 -24.96 -2.00
N PRO A 164 6.92 -24.72 -3.19
CA PRO A 164 6.33 -23.78 -4.15
C PRO A 164 4.93 -24.24 -4.57
N VAL A 165 4.04 -23.29 -4.82
CA VAL A 165 2.68 -23.54 -5.31
C VAL A 165 2.65 -23.29 -6.82
N PRO A 166 2.60 -24.35 -7.66
CA PRO A 166 2.68 -24.20 -9.11
C PRO A 166 1.39 -23.61 -9.68
N SER A 167 1.38 -22.29 -9.88
CA SER A 167 0.19 -21.49 -10.25
C SER A 167 -0.59 -22.03 -11.45
N ARG A 168 0.10 -22.47 -12.51
CA ARG A 168 -0.50 -23.06 -13.71
C ARG A 168 -1.17 -24.41 -13.45
N GLU A 169 -0.60 -25.23 -12.58
CA GLU A 169 -1.20 -26.52 -12.19
C GLU A 169 -2.42 -26.31 -11.30
N VAL A 170 -2.38 -25.33 -10.38
CA VAL A 170 -3.56 -24.92 -9.61
C VAL A 170 -4.69 -24.50 -10.55
N ALA A 171 -4.43 -23.58 -11.49
CA ALA A 171 -5.42 -23.14 -12.47
C ALA A 171 -6.01 -24.33 -13.27
N LYS A 172 -5.15 -25.23 -13.76
CA LYS A 172 -5.58 -26.44 -14.47
C LYS A 172 -6.49 -27.34 -13.61
N ARG A 173 -6.18 -27.54 -12.33
CA ARG A 173 -7.02 -28.32 -11.40
C ARG A 173 -8.38 -27.66 -11.12
N MET A 174 -8.46 -26.33 -11.26
CA MET A 174 -9.73 -25.58 -11.22
C MET A 174 -10.53 -25.68 -12.52
N GLY A 175 -10.00 -26.33 -13.55
CA GLY A 175 -10.59 -26.40 -14.89
C GLY A 175 -10.37 -25.12 -15.72
N LEU A 176 -9.36 -24.31 -15.36
CA LEU A 176 -9.03 -23.07 -16.06
C LEU A 176 -7.97 -23.29 -17.13
N ASP A 177 -8.05 -22.50 -18.20
CA ASP A 177 -7.05 -22.40 -19.25
C ASP A 177 -6.24 -21.10 -19.08
N VAL A 178 -4.91 -21.16 -19.24
CA VAL A 178 -4.04 -19.98 -19.05
C VAL A 178 -3.28 -19.70 -20.33
N GLN A 179 -3.58 -18.57 -20.97
CA GLN A 179 -3.00 -18.15 -22.24
C GLN A 179 -2.14 -16.89 -22.06
N GLU A 180 -0.95 -16.90 -22.64
CA GLU A 180 -0.08 -15.70 -22.67
C GLU A 180 -0.36 -14.89 -23.94
N VAL A 181 -0.87 -13.67 -23.75
CA VAL A 181 -1.21 -12.75 -24.85
C VAL A 181 -0.94 -11.31 -24.41
N HIS A 182 -0.41 -10.49 -25.30
CA HIS A 182 -0.25 -9.06 -25.04
C HIS A 182 -1.63 -8.40 -24.93
N ILE A 183 -2.06 -8.08 -23.71
CA ILE A 183 -3.43 -7.62 -23.45
C ILE A 183 -3.57 -6.16 -23.88
N THR A 184 -2.56 -5.34 -23.54
CA THR A 184 -2.56 -3.91 -23.82
C THR A 184 -1.23 -3.45 -24.38
N LYS A 185 -1.25 -2.36 -25.17
CA LYS A 185 -0.03 -1.76 -25.73
C LYS A 185 0.99 -1.33 -24.66
N THR A 186 0.50 -0.87 -23.51
CA THR A 186 1.31 -0.30 -22.42
C THR A 186 1.43 -1.22 -21.21
N CYS A 187 0.97 -2.47 -21.32
CA CYS A 187 0.95 -3.44 -20.22
C CYS A 187 0.28 -2.90 -18.93
N SER A 188 -0.81 -2.16 -19.10
CA SER A 188 -1.61 -1.60 -17.99
C SER A 188 -2.53 -2.65 -17.34
N VAL A 189 -2.71 -3.79 -18.00
CA VAL A 189 -3.46 -4.95 -17.51
C VAL A 189 -2.50 -6.13 -17.44
N PHE A 190 -2.39 -6.75 -16.26
CA PHE A 190 -1.47 -7.86 -16.04
C PHE A 190 -2.13 -9.22 -16.30
N GLY A 191 -3.39 -9.34 -15.90
CA GLY A 191 -4.20 -10.54 -16.04
C GLY A 191 -5.66 -10.21 -16.30
N GLN A 192 -6.38 -11.14 -16.92
CA GLN A 192 -7.84 -11.08 -17.08
C GLN A 192 -8.45 -12.48 -17.02
N ILE A 193 -9.43 -12.71 -16.15
CA ILE A 193 -10.27 -13.91 -16.15
C ILE A 193 -11.63 -13.65 -16.82
N TYR A 194 -12.06 -14.60 -17.64
CA TYR A 194 -13.31 -14.54 -18.39
C TYR A 194 -14.36 -15.50 -17.81
N PHE A 195 -15.53 -14.95 -17.45
CA PHE A 195 -16.66 -15.68 -16.87
C PHE A 195 -17.69 -16.13 -17.92
N SER A 196 -17.50 -15.76 -19.19
CA SER A 196 -18.37 -16.14 -20.31
C SER A 196 -17.58 -16.18 -21.62
N ASP A 197 -18.08 -16.97 -22.56
CA ASP A 197 -17.55 -17.00 -23.92
C ASP A 197 -17.70 -15.61 -24.57
N CYS A 198 -16.63 -15.10 -25.18
CA CYS A 198 -16.63 -13.79 -25.80
C CYS A 198 -15.56 -13.60 -26.87
N GLU A 199 -15.62 -12.47 -27.56
CA GLU A 199 -14.53 -11.97 -28.39
C GLU A 199 -13.82 -10.84 -27.64
N ALA A 200 -12.61 -11.12 -27.15
CA ALA A 200 -11.72 -10.15 -26.54
C ALA A 200 -10.86 -9.45 -27.59
N ARG A 201 -10.10 -8.43 -27.17
CA ARG A 201 -9.08 -7.79 -28.01
C ARG A 201 -7.71 -7.98 -27.35
N HIS A 202 -6.72 -8.31 -28.15
CA HIS A 202 -5.31 -8.34 -27.73
C HIS A 202 -4.50 -7.42 -28.64
N TYR A 203 -3.39 -6.90 -28.13
CA TYR A 203 -2.48 -6.04 -28.88
C TYR A 203 -1.41 -6.88 -29.57
N ASP A 204 -1.38 -6.85 -30.89
CA ASP A 204 -0.34 -7.51 -31.67
C ASP A 204 0.86 -6.57 -31.83
N SER A 205 2.01 -6.92 -31.26
CA SER A 205 3.22 -6.09 -31.25
C SER A 205 3.83 -5.90 -32.64
N ASP A 206 3.66 -6.88 -33.53
CA ASP A 206 4.27 -6.90 -34.86
C ASP A 206 3.53 -5.95 -35.81
N THR A 207 2.21 -6.00 -35.75
CA THR A 207 1.31 -5.15 -36.56
C THR A 207 0.96 -3.82 -35.87
N ARG A 208 1.24 -3.69 -34.57
CA ARG A 208 0.93 -2.52 -33.73
C ARG A 208 -0.57 -2.17 -33.67
N GLU A 209 -1.42 -3.18 -33.78
CA GLU A 209 -2.88 -3.05 -33.83
C GLU A 209 -3.56 -3.99 -32.84
N TYR A 210 -4.79 -3.66 -32.45
CA TYR A 210 -5.62 -4.56 -31.65
C TYR A 210 -6.35 -5.56 -32.56
N LYS A 211 -6.23 -6.84 -32.26
CA LYS A 211 -6.87 -7.93 -33.00
C LYS A 211 -7.89 -8.67 -32.14
N PRO A 212 -9.00 -9.15 -32.73
CA PRO A 212 -9.97 -9.96 -32.02
C PRO A 212 -9.35 -11.30 -31.60
N LEU A 213 -9.76 -11.80 -30.44
CA LEU A 213 -9.38 -13.10 -29.88
C LEU A 213 -10.64 -13.76 -29.31
N ALA A 214 -11.01 -14.93 -29.82
CA ALA A 214 -12.10 -15.70 -29.24
C ALA A 214 -11.62 -16.33 -27.92
N VAL A 215 -12.31 -16.01 -26.83
CA VAL A 215 -11.96 -16.45 -25.47
C VAL A 215 -13.13 -17.24 -24.88
N LYS A 216 -12.84 -18.40 -24.30
CA LYS A 216 -13.85 -19.26 -23.66
C LYS A 216 -14.01 -18.89 -22.18
N ARG A 217 -15.18 -19.21 -21.62
CA ARG A 217 -15.43 -19.20 -20.18
C ARG A 217 -14.37 -20.05 -19.47
N GLY A 218 -13.77 -19.50 -18.41
CA GLY A 218 -12.70 -20.18 -17.66
C GLY A 218 -11.31 -20.02 -18.29
N THR A 219 -11.11 -19.04 -19.16
CA THR A 219 -9.77 -18.67 -19.66
C THR A 219 -9.22 -17.47 -18.89
N ILE A 220 -7.97 -17.60 -18.43
CA ILE A 220 -7.12 -16.52 -17.92
C ILE A 220 -6.19 -16.08 -19.04
N LEU A 221 -6.19 -14.79 -19.35
CA LEU A 221 -5.19 -14.15 -20.20
C LEU A 221 -4.12 -13.49 -19.32
N ILE A 222 -2.85 -13.71 -19.62
CA ILE A 222 -1.70 -13.11 -18.93
C ILE A 222 -0.86 -12.32 -19.94
N ASP A 223 -0.51 -11.09 -19.60
CA ASP A 223 0.40 -10.29 -20.42
C ASP A 223 1.85 -10.78 -20.26
N PRO A 224 2.53 -11.24 -21.33
CA PRO A 224 3.87 -11.80 -21.24
C PRO A 224 4.92 -10.78 -20.78
N ASN A 225 4.67 -9.48 -20.95
CA ASN A 225 5.58 -8.44 -20.47
C ASN A 225 5.54 -8.27 -18.95
N VAL A 226 4.57 -8.86 -18.24
CA VAL A 226 4.60 -8.96 -16.77
C VAL A 226 5.87 -9.67 -16.31
N PHE A 227 6.28 -10.73 -17.03
CA PHE A 227 7.52 -11.45 -16.76
C PHE A 227 8.75 -10.54 -16.98
N PHE A 228 8.80 -9.85 -18.12
CA PHE A 228 9.92 -9.01 -18.52
C PHE A 228 10.12 -7.80 -17.60
N MET A 229 9.03 -7.18 -17.14
CA MET A 229 9.09 -5.97 -16.30
C MET A 229 9.24 -6.26 -14.81
N ARG A 230 8.85 -7.45 -14.31
CA ARG A 230 8.65 -7.67 -12.87
C ARG A 230 9.02 -9.05 -12.32
N ASN A 231 9.61 -9.97 -13.10
CA ASN A 231 10.02 -11.35 -12.75
C ASN A 231 8.90 -12.43 -12.71
N VAL A 232 9.34 -13.71 -12.68
CA VAL A 232 8.49 -14.94 -12.63
C VAL A 232 7.44 -14.87 -11.51
N GLY A 233 7.82 -14.38 -10.33
CA GLY A 233 6.93 -14.33 -9.17
C GLY A 233 5.74 -13.41 -9.37
N SER A 234 5.86 -12.38 -10.22
CA SER A 234 4.75 -11.51 -10.59
C SER A 234 3.72 -12.24 -11.46
N VAL A 235 4.16 -13.16 -12.32
CA VAL A 235 3.27 -14.00 -13.15
C VAL A 235 2.52 -15.00 -12.27
N ASN A 236 3.23 -15.70 -11.37
CA ASN A 236 2.60 -16.64 -10.43
C ASN A 236 1.52 -15.97 -9.58
N ASN A 237 1.82 -14.78 -9.06
CA ASN A 237 0.85 -13.98 -8.30
C ASN A 237 -0.36 -13.58 -9.14
N THR A 238 -0.15 -13.16 -10.39
CA THR A 238 -1.24 -12.78 -11.29
C THR A 238 -2.14 -13.98 -11.58
N ILE A 239 -1.59 -15.15 -11.90
CA ILE A 239 -2.41 -16.35 -12.17
C ILE A 239 -3.24 -16.73 -10.93
N ILE A 240 -2.63 -16.77 -9.74
CA ILE A 240 -3.38 -17.08 -8.51
C ILE A 240 -4.42 -15.99 -8.18
N HIS A 241 -4.12 -14.71 -8.42
CA HIS A 241 -5.07 -13.62 -8.27
C HIS A 241 -6.31 -13.85 -9.14
N GLU A 242 -6.14 -14.19 -10.41
CA GLU A 242 -7.24 -14.53 -11.33
C GLU A 242 -7.98 -15.81 -10.89
N CYS A 243 -7.28 -16.81 -10.37
CA CYS A 243 -7.89 -17.99 -9.75
C CYS A 243 -8.78 -17.64 -8.55
N VAL A 244 -8.39 -16.66 -7.72
CA VAL A 244 -9.22 -16.17 -6.61
C VAL A 244 -10.50 -15.52 -7.14
N HIS A 245 -10.41 -14.72 -8.21
CA HIS A 245 -11.61 -14.19 -8.87
C HIS A 245 -12.54 -15.30 -9.37
N TRP A 246 -11.97 -16.35 -9.93
CA TRP A 246 -12.73 -17.51 -10.38
C TRP A 246 -13.40 -18.28 -9.25
N ASP A 247 -12.74 -18.47 -8.10
CA ASP A 247 -13.34 -19.22 -6.99
C ASP A 247 -14.41 -18.41 -6.25
N LEU A 248 -14.13 -17.13 -5.97
CA LEU A 248 -14.94 -16.33 -5.05
C LEU A 248 -15.96 -15.39 -5.72
N HIS A 249 -15.72 -14.96 -6.96
CA HIS A 249 -16.47 -13.83 -7.54
C HIS A 249 -17.40 -14.20 -8.70
N LYS A 250 -17.55 -15.48 -9.03
CA LYS A 250 -18.48 -15.94 -10.09
C LYS A 250 -19.90 -15.44 -9.90
N LYS A 251 -20.44 -15.54 -8.67
CA LYS A 251 -21.83 -15.19 -8.37
C LYS A 251 -22.11 -13.71 -8.62
N PHE A 252 -21.14 -12.83 -8.39
CA PHE A 252 -21.24 -11.41 -8.75
C PHE A 252 -21.47 -11.23 -10.26
N PHE A 253 -20.70 -11.92 -11.11
CA PHE A 253 -20.84 -11.81 -12.56
C PHE A 253 -22.14 -12.44 -13.08
N GLU A 254 -22.61 -13.53 -12.48
CA GLU A 254 -23.93 -14.10 -12.82
C GLU A 254 -25.08 -13.14 -12.46
N LEU A 255 -24.97 -12.41 -11.34
CA LEU A 255 -25.92 -11.33 -11.02
C LEU A 255 -25.81 -10.15 -11.99
N GLU A 256 -24.60 -9.70 -12.32
CA GLU A 256 -24.40 -8.56 -13.22
C GLU A 256 -25.01 -8.81 -14.60
N LYS A 257 -24.89 -10.05 -15.12
CA LYS A 257 -25.47 -10.46 -16.40
C LYS A 257 -26.98 -10.25 -16.52
N LEU A 258 -27.72 -10.25 -15.41
CA LEU A 258 -29.19 -10.08 -15.41
C LEU A 258 -29.60 -8.71 -15.97
N TYR A 259 -28.79 -7.68 -15.74
CA TYR A 259 -29.07 -6.31 -16.18
C TYR A 259 -27.97 -5.72 -17.08
N ASN A 260 -26.81 -6.38 -17.18
CA ASN A 260 -25.71 -6.03 -18.07
C ASN A 260 -25.20 -7.27 -18.83
N LYS A 261 -25.76 -7.54 -20.02
CA LYS A 261 -25.36 -8.68 -20.87
C LYS A 261 -23.92 -8.61 -21.41
N GLU A 262 -23.23 -7.49 -21.21
CA GLU A 262 -21.82 -7.29 -21.59
C GLU A 262 -20.82 -7.60 -20.45
N ALA A 263 -21.31 -7.85 -19.23
CA ALA A 263 -20.49 -8.25 -18.08
C ALA A 263 -19.90 -9.66 -18.29
N ARG A 264 -18.62 -9.73 -18.68
CA ARG A 264 -17.99 -10.98 -19.15
C ARG A 264 -16.64 -11.30 -18.54
N SER A 265 -15.97 -10.31 -17.96
CA SER A 265 -14.59 -10.47 -17.45
C SER A 265 -14.30 -9.49 -16.32
N ILE A 266 -13.32 -9.83 -15.51
CA ILE A 266 -12.60 -8.87 -14.69
C ILE A 266 -11.17 -8.78 -15.18
N SER A 267 -10.60 -7.59 -15.05
CA SER A 267 -9.22 -7.35 -15.41
C SER A 267 -8.46 -6.96 -14.17
N CYS A 268 -7.38 -7.68 -13.86
CA CYS A 268 -6.35 -7.20 -12.96
C CYS A 268 -5.66 -6.00 -13.62
N GLN A 269 -6.23 -4.84 -13.36
CA GLN A 269 -5.70 -3.54 -13.72
C GLN A 269 -4.80 -3.04 -12.60
N VAL A 270 -3.91 -2.10 -12.92
CA VAL A 270 -3.35 -1.26 -11.87
C VAL A 270 -4.48 -0.39 -11.32
N GLN A 271 -5.17 -0.86 -10.28
CA GLN A 271 -6.24 -0.08 -9.66
C GLN A 271 -5.64 1.17 -8.99
N GLU A 272 -6.05 2.33 -9.49
CA GLU A 272 -5.74 3.65 -8.96
C GLU A 272 -6.36 3.79 -7.57
N GLY A 273 -5.53 4.03 -6.55
CA GLY A 273 -5.94 4.51 -5.23
C GLY A 273 -7.17 3.82 -4.61
N ILE A 274 -6.94 2.80 -3.78
CA ILE A 274 -8.02 2.10 -3.06
C ILE A 274 -8.94 3.12 -2.37
N ARG A 275 -10.21 3.16 -2.78
CA ARG A 275 -11.20 4.02 -2.14
C ARG A 275 -11.23 3.72 -0.63
N PRO A 276 -11.45 4.74 0.23
CA PRO A 276 -11.71 4.50 1.63
C PRO A 276 -12.76 3.40 1.77
N GLU A 277 -12.60 2.50 2.73
CA GLU A 277 -13.42 1.29 2.88
C GLU A 277 -14.93 1.56 2.76
N ARG A 278 -15.38 2.70 3.32
CA ARG A 278 -16.78 3.17 3.28
C ARG A 278 -17.33 3.49 1.87
N ASN A 279 -16.44 3.72 0.90
CA ASN A 279 -16.76 4.16 -0.46
C ASN A 279 -16.34 3.13 -1.52
N ARG A 280 -15.94 1.92 -1.11
CA ARG A 280 -15.54 0.85 -2.03
C ARG A 280 -16.75 0.31 -2.77
N THR A 281 -16.61 0.17 -4.08
CA THR A 281 -17.54 -0.55 -4.94
C THR A 281 -17.38 -2.06 -4.75
N PRO A 282 -18.33 -2.90 -5.22
CA PRO A 282 -18.18 -4.35 -5.21
C PRO A 282 -16.89 -4.82 -5.91
N LEU A 283 -16.55 -4.20 -7.05
CA LEU A 283 -15.31 -4.48 -7.79
C LEU A 283 -14.06 -4.14 -6.96
N ASP A 284 -14.04 -3.02 -6.22
CA ASP A 284 -12.92 -2.67 -5.33
C ASP A 284 -12.73 -3.70 -4.22
N TRP A 285 -13.83 -4.29 -3.71
CA TRP A 285 -13.76 -5.36 -2.72
C TRP A 285 -13.19 -6.65 -3.31
N MET A 286 -13.62 -7.01 -4.52
CA MET A 286 -13.14 -8.20 -5.22
C MET A 286 -11.64 -8.13 -5.49
N GLU A 287 -11.16 -7.01 -6.02
CA GLU A 287 -9.72 -6.75 -6.24
C GLU A 287 -8.94 -6.76 -4.92
N TRP A 288 -9.47 -6.15 -3.85
CA TRP A 288 -8.84 -6.21 -2.55
C TRP A 288 -8.71 -7.65 -2.03
N GLN A 289 -9.75 -8.48 -2.20
CA GLN A 289 -9.73 -9.89 -1.80
C GLN A 289 -8.69 -10.68 -2.59
N ALA A 290 -8.67 -10.56 -3.92
CA ALA A 290 -7.71 -11.25 -4.76
C ALA A 290 -6.26 -10.84 -4.45
N ASN A 291 -6.00 -9.54 -4.29
CA ASN A 291 -4.69 -9.03 -3.90
C ASN A 291 -4.26 -9.48 -2.50
N ALA A 292 -5.19 -9.62 -1.56
CA ALA A 292 -4.89 -10.05 -0.20
C ALA A 292 -4.67 -11.57 -0.10
N LEU A 293 -5.38 -12.36 -0.90
CA LEU A 293 -5.36 -13.82 -0.86
C LEU A 293 -4.24 -14.44 -1.70
N ALA A 294 -3.94 -13.91 -2.89
CA ALA A 294 -2.91 -14.48 -3.78
C ALA A 294 -1.55 -14.72 -3.10
N PRO A 295 -0.93 -13.76 -2.39
CA PRO A 295 0.34 -14.00 -1.68
C PRO A 295 0.19 -15.00 -0.52
N ARG A 296 -0.99 -15.12 0.09
CA ARG A 296 -1.25 -16.09 1.18
C ARG A 296 -1.44 -17.52 0.66
N ILE A 297 -1.98 -17.66 -0.54
CA ILE A 297 -2.10 -18.93 -1.25
C ILE A 297 -0.71 -19.39 -1.71
N LEU A 298 0.09 -18.49 -2.30
CA LEU A 298 1.46 -18.80 -2.75
C LEU A 298 2.42 -19.11 -1.59
N MET A 299 2.21 -18.48 -0.43
CA MET A 299 3.01 -18.69 0.78
C MET A 299 2.09 -19.00 1.98
N PRO A 300 1.61 -20.25 2.12
CA PRO A 300 0.66 -20.65 3.18
C PRO A 300 1.25 -20.40 4.57
N ILE A 301 0.43 -19.96 5.53
CA ILE A 301 0.91 -19.40 6.81
C ILE A 301 1.85 -20.33 7.58
N ARG A 302 1.50 -21.62 7.71
CA ARG A 302 2.31 -22.59 8.47
C ARG A 302 3.63 -22.89 7.74
N GLN A 303 3.54 -23.11 6.44
CA GLN A 303 4.66 -23.46 5.56
C GLN A 303 5.66 -22.31 5.46
N ALA A 304 5.16 -21.09 5.26
CA ALA A 304 5.98 -19.89 5.20
C ALA A 304 6.73 -19.66 6.53
N ARG A 305 6.04 -19.77 7.68
CA ARG A 305 6.69 -19.64 9.00
C ARG A 305 7.80 -20.67 9.18
N GLN A 306 7.51 -21.94 8.91
CA GLN A 306 8.49 -23.01 9.02
C GLN A 306 9.73 -22.72 8.15
N LYS A 307 9.53 -22.30 6.89
CA LYS A 307 10.63 -22.03 5.98
C LYS A 307 11.43 -20.80 6.39
N ILE A 308 10.77 -19.73 6.86
CA ILE A 308 11.43 -18.53 7.37
C ILE A 308 12.35 -18.88 8.54
N GLU A 309 11.85 -19.63 9.53
CA GLU A 309 12.63 -20.03 10.71
C GLU A 309 13.84 -20.90 10.33
N GLU A 310 13.67 -21.84 9.40
CA GLU A 310 14.76 -22.64 8.83
C GLU A 310 15.83 -21.77 8.17
N LEU A 311 15.41 -20.81 7.33
CA LEU A 311 16.32 -19.93 6.61
C LEU A 311 17.06 -18.97 7.54
N ILE A 312 16.40 -18.46 8.60
CA ILE A 312 17.05 -17.61 9.61
C ILE A 312 18.17 -18.40 10.30
N GLU A 313 17.89 -19.61 10.77
CA GLU A 313 18.88 -20.45 11.46
C GLU A 313 20.03 -20.86 10.53
N LYS A 314 19.72 -21.20 9.28
CA LYS A 314 20.74 -21.46 8.24
C LYS A 314 21.65 -20.25 8.04
N ASN A 315 21.08 -19.06 7.83
CA ASN A 315 21.85 -17.87 7.49
C ASN A 315 22.70 -17.35 8.65
N LYS A 316 22.24 -17.47 9.90
CA LYS A 316 23.06 -17.22 11.10
C LYS A 316 24.35 -18.06 11.10
N ARG A 317 24.24 -19.35 10.75
CA ARG A 317 25.39 -20.27 10.73
C ARG A 317 26.34 -20.01 9.55
N VAL A 318 25.79 -19.75 8.37
CA VAL A 318 26.56 -19.58 7.13
C VAL A 318 27.31 -18.25 7.13
N LEU A 319 26.63 -17.14 7.49
CA LEU A 319 27.21 -15.81 7.46
C LEU A 319 28.14 -15.53 8.66
N GLN A 320 28.01 -16.31 9.74
CA GLN A 320 28.77 -16.14 10.98
C GLN A 320 28.70 -14.69 11.52
N THR A 321 27.54 -14.06 11.36
CA THR A 321 27.27 -12.69 11.77
C THR A 321 26.03 -12.65 12.66
N GLU A 322 26.04 -11.73 13.62
CA GLU A 322 24.85 -11.38 14.42
C GLU A 322 24.07 -10.22 13.77
N ASN A 323 24.55 -9.67 12.64
CA ASN A 323 23.87 -8.58 11.94
C ASN A 323 22.57 -9.09 11.31
N MET A 324 21.45 -8.75 11.96
CA MET A 324 20.13 -9.19 11.55
C MET A 324 19.70 -8.61 10.19
N ALA A 325 20.22 -7.43 9.80
CA ALA A 325 19.91 -6.84 8.51
C ALA A 325 20.42 -7.74 7.36
N ASP A 326 21.67 -8.20 7.45
CA ASP A 326 22.31 -9.05 6.44
C ASP A 326 21.69 -10.46 6.41
N ILE A 327 21.30 -10.98 7.58
CA ILE A 327 20.57 -12.26 7.69
C ILE A 327 19.22 -12.14 6.99
N MET A 328 18.45 -11.09 7.27
CA MET A 328 17.10 -10.91 6.72
C MET A 328 17.13 -10.63 5.21
N GLU A 329 18.17 -9.96 4.70
CA GLU A 329 18.41 -9.85 3.26
C GLU A 329 18.51 -11.21 2.57
N SER A 330 19.36 -12.09 3.11
CA SER A 330 19.52 -13.45 2.59
C SER A 330 18.22 -14.26 2.72
N VAL A 331 17.53 -14.15 3.86
CA VAL A 331 16.26 -14.84 4.10
C VAL A 331 15.19 -14.40 3.10
N VAL A 332 15.02 -13.10 2.85
CA VAL A 332 14.03 -12.60 1.87
C VAL A 332 14.37 -13.11 0.47
N PHE A 333 15.65 -13.08 0.08
CA PHE A 333 16.10 -13.59 -1.20
C PHE A 333 15.78 -15.08 -1.35
N GLU A 334 16.23 -15.92 -0.42
CA GLU A 334 16.04 -17.37 -0.46
C GLU A 334 14.57 -17.78 -0.33
N LEU A 335 13.78 -17.05 0.47
CA LEU A 335 12.34 -17.29 0.59
C LEU A 335 11.62 -17.00 -0.72
N SER A 336 12.01 -15.93 -1.41
CA SER A 336 11.44 -15.55 -2.70
C SER A 336 11.76 -16.57 -3.79
N ASP A 337 12.99 -17.09 -3.80
CA ASP A 337 13.42 -18.17 -4.70
C ASP A 337 12.66 -19.47 -4.40
N PHE A 338 12.59 -19.87 -3.13
CA PHE A 338 11.95 -21.11 -2.71
C PHE A 338 10.45 -21.19 -3.03
N PHE A 339 9.71 -20.10 -2.82
CA PHE A 339 8.27 -20.03 -3.13
C PHE A 339 7.98 -19.52 -4.56
N GLU A 340 9.01 -19.23 -5.36
CA GLU A 340 8.89 -18.67 -6.70
C GLU A 340 8.01 -17.40 -6.76
N VAL A 341 8.22 -16.50 -5.80
CA VAL A 341 7.54 -15.20 -5.69
C VAL A 341 8.54 -14.05 -5.82
N SER A 342 8.07 -12.81 -5.97
CA SER A 342 8.97 -11.66 -5.96
C SER A 342 9.58 -11.45 -4.57
N LYS A 343 10.80 -10.90 -4.48
CA LYS A 343 11.43 -10.48 -3.21
C LYS A 343 10.49 -9.60 -2.39
N GLN A 344 9.74 -8.73 -3.06
CA GLN A 344 8.78 -7.84 -2.43
C GLN A 344 7.59 -8.59 -1.81
N ALA A 345 7.04 -9.59 -2.51
CA ALA A 345 5.98 -10.43 -1.97
C ALA A 345 6.46 -11.23 -0.75
N ALA A 346 7.66 -11.82 -0.83
CA ALA A 346 8.30 -12.53 0.28
C ALA A 346 8.51 -11.60 1.49
N LYS A 347 9.08 -10.40 1.29
CA LYS A 347 9.24 -9.36 2.33
C LYS A 347 7.90 -9.01 2.98
N ILE A 348 6.87 -8.70 2.21
CA ILE A 348 5.54 -8.35 2.74
C ILE A 348 4.97 -9.52 3.55
N ARG A 349 5.10 -10.75 3.04
CA ARG A 349 4.60 -11.93 3.74
C ARG A 349 5.32 -12.16 5.07
N MET A 350 6.63 -11.96 5.14
CA MET A 350 7.39 -12.01 6.39
C MET A 350 6.86 -10.97 7.40
N ILE A 351 6.62 -9.74 6.96
CA ILE A 351 6.07 -8.67 7.80
C ILE A 351 4.66 -9.02 8.30
N ASP A 352 3.78 -9.50 7.42
CA ASP A 352 2.44 -9.97 7.76
C ASP A 352 2.45 -11.10 8.81
N LEU A 353 3.49 -11.93 8.81
CA LEU A 353 3.69 -13.02 9.77
C LEU A 353 4.37 -12.57 11.08
N GLY A 354 4.78 -11.29 11.17
CA GLY A 354 5.32 -10.68 12.37
C GLY A 354 6.85 -10.61 12.44
N TYR A 355 7.56 -10.89 11.34
CA TYR A 355 9.01 -10.71 11.22
C TYR A 355 9.31 -9.26 10.80
N THR A 356 9.25 -8.34 11.76
CA THR A 356 9.38 -6.90 11.53
C THR A 356 10.77 -6.46 11.09
N GLU A 357 11.78 -7.28 11.34
CA GLU A 357 13.16 -7.07 10.91
C GLU A 357 13.29 -7.03 9.38
N ALA A 358 12.35 -7.65 8.65
CA ALA A 358 12.31 -7.58 7.19
C ALA A 358 11.90 -6.18 6.66
N ILE A 359 11.37 -5.27 7.49
CA ILE A 359 10.90 -3.94 7.04
C ILE A 359 12.04 -3.14 6.40
N GLY A 360 13.22 -3.14 7.00
CA GLY A 360 14.37 -2.36 6.54
C GLY A 360 15.23 -3.04 5.47
N VAL A 361 14.76 -4.15 4.88
CA VAL A 361 15.53 -4.95 3.89
C VAL A 361 15.03 -4.71 2.47
N PHE A 362 15.91 -4.55 1.48
CA PHE A 362 15.52 -4.23 0.08
C PHE A 362 14.57 -3.03 0.01
N THR A 363 14.82 -2.01 0.83
CA THR A 363 14.07 -0.76 0.77
C THR A 363 14.61 0.06 -0.40
N TYR A 364 13.72 0.47 -1.30
CA TYR A 364 14.04 1.29 -2.47
C TYR A 364 13.45 2.67 -2.24
N VAL A 365 14.22 3.74 -2.45
CA VAL A 365 13.80 5.15 -2.29
C VAL A 365 14.64 5.99 -3.23
N ASP A 366 14.05 7.03 -3.83
CA ASP A 366 14.74 7.97 -4.72
C ASP A 366 15.61 7.26 -5.81
N ASP A 367 15.00 6.30 -6.50
CA ASP A 367 15.60 5.52 -7.62
C ASP A 367 16.81 4.63 -7.27
N HIS A 368 17.05 4.33 -5.99
CA HIS A 368 18.04 3.34 -5.59
C HIS A 368 17.61 2.50 -4.38
N TYR A 369 18.28 1.36 -4.18
CA TYR A 369 18.19 0.62 -2.92
C TYR A 369 19.02 1.32 -1.85
N ILE A 370 18.43 1.50 -0.68
CA ILE A 370 19.15 1.97 0.51
C ILE A 370 19.76 0.79 1.26
N SER A 371 20.72 1.07 2.15
CA SER A 371 21.34 0.04 2.98
C SER A 371 20.32 -0.64 3.87
N ASN A 372 20.47 -1.96 4.03
CA ASN A 372 19.59 -2.72 4.90
C ASN A 372 19.79 -2.31 6.37
N TYR A 373 18.68 -2.18 7.09
CA TYR A 373 18.66 -1.80 8.50
C TYR A 373 17.64 -2.60 9.32
N THR A 374 17.82 -2.62 10.63
CA THR A 374 16.91 -3.23 11.61
C THR A 374 16.63 -2.29 12.78
N PHE A 375 15.58 -2.60 13.53
CA PHE A 375 15.14 -1.84 14.69
C PHE A 375 14.40 -2.73 15.69
N GLU A 376 14.25 -2.25 16.91
CA GLU A 376 13.37 -2.88 17.89
C GLU A 376 11.91 -2.87 17.44
N ARG A 377 11.24 -4.03 17.47
CA ARG A 377 9.85 -4.22 17.01
C ARG A 377 8.84 -3.18 17.55
N SER A 378 9.06 -2.66 18.75
CA SER A 378 8.17 -1.68 19.39
C SER A 378 8.38 -0.23 18.94
N ALA A 379 9.44 0.04 18.16
CA ALA A 379 9.83 1.39 17.77
C ALA A 379 8.91 2.01 16.71
N LEU A 380 8.29 1.20 15.83
CA LEU A 380 7.36 1.66 14.80
C LEU A 380 5.92 1.20 15.05
N LYS A 381 4.98 2.10 14.74
CA LYS A 381 3.56 1.75 14.53
C LYS A 381 3.29 1.43 13.06
N ASN A 382 2.14 0.82 12.77
CA ASN A 382 1.76 0.37 11.42
C ASN A 382 1.76 1.45 10.32
N ASN A 383 1.69 2.73 10.68
CA ASN A 383 1.68 3.86 9.75
C ASN A 383 2.92 4.76 9.90
N GLN A 384 4.02 4.21 10.39
CA GLN A 384 5.26 4.92 10.65
C GLN A 384 6.44 4.31 9.93
N THR A 385 7.44 5.13 9.64
CA THR A 385 8.69 4.73 8.97
C THR A 385 9.85 5.56 9.48
N PHE A 386 11.08 5.02 9.42
CA PHE A 386 12.31 5.79 9.61
C PHE A 386 12.77 6.45 8.30
N THR A 387 12.34 5.89 7.17
CA THR A 387 12.78 6.28 5.84
C THR A 387 11.88 7.37 5.27
N ILE A 388 12.49 8.42 4.74
CA ILE A 388 11.82 9.53 4.07
C ILE A 388 12.61 9.87 2.80
N GLY A 389 11.93 9.93 1.66
CA GLY A 389 12.55 10.34 0.40
C GLY A 389 12.84 11.83 0.37
N THR A 390 13.71 12.25 -0.53
CA THR A 390 14.27 13.60 -0.55
C THR A 390 13.20 14.66 -0.81
N GLN A 391 12.22 14.37 -1.67
CA GLN A 391 11.14 15.30 -1.96
C GLN A 391 10.23 15.52 -0.74
N ASP A 392 9.88 14.45 -0.03
CA ASP A 392 9.08 14.54 1.19
C ASP A 392 9.86 15.27 2.30
N ALA A 393 11.17 15.00 2.42
CA ALA A 393 12.03 15.68 3.37
C ALA A 393 12.09 17.20 3.12
N LEU A 394 12.17 17.62 1.84
CA LEU A 394 12.13 19.02 1.44
C LEU A 394 10.80 19.69 1.77
N VAL A 395 9.69 19.02 1.43
CA VAL A 395 8.34 19.51 1.73
C VAL A 395 8.16 19.67 3.24
N GLU A 396 8.59 18.68 4.02
CA GLU A 396 8.50 18.73 5.49
C GLU A 396 9.39 19.84 6.06
N TYR A 397 10.62 20.00 5.57
CA TYR A 397 11.52 21.09 5.98
C TYR A 397 10.95 22.48 5.66
N ALA A 398 10.28 22.63 4.51
CA ALA A 398 9.69 23.90 4.08
C ALA A 398 8.43 24.26 4.88
N LEU A 399 7.61 23.26 5.22
CA LEU A 399 6.26 23.48 5.75
C LEU A 399 6.12 23.25 7.26
N ASN A 400 7.02 22.51 7.90
CA ASN A 400 6.97 22.20 9.33
C ASN A 400 8.06 22.97 10.11
N PRO A 401 7.70 24.03 10.87
CA PRO A 401 8.67 24.83 11.62
C PRO A 401 9.44 24.06 12.69
N ASP A 402 8.80 23.09 13.35
CA ASP A 402 9.44 22.30 14.42
C ASP A 402 10.50 21.39 13.82
N PHE A 403 10.16 20.69 12.73
CA PHE A 403 11.10 19.87 11.99
C PHE A 403 12.26 20.71 11.43
N ARG A 404 11.95 21.86 10.84
CA ARG A 404 12.96 22.81 10.35
C ARG A 404 13.92 23.24 11.45
N GLN A 405 13.42 23.63 12.62
CA GLN A 405 14.25 24.01 13.76
C GLN A 405 15.15 22.86 14.21
N LEU A 406 14.63 21.62 14.18
CA LEU A 406 15.38 20.44 14.54
C LEU A 406 16.57 20.22 13.59
N ILE A 407 16.33 20.30 12.28
CA ILE A 407 17.35 20.18 11.25
C ILE A 407 18.37 21.32 11.31
N ASP A 408 17.90 22.57 11.44
CA ASP A 408 18.75 23.76 11.53
C ASP A 408 19.67 23.75 12.76
N SER A 409 19.38 22.91 13.77
CA SER A 409 20.26 22.71 14.93
C SER A 409 21.57 21.97 14.62
N GLY A 410 21.68 21.37 13.42
CA GLY A 410 22.84 20.60 12.96
C GLY A 410 23.09 19.33 13.78
N LYS A 411 22.07 18.81 14.47
CA LYS A 411 22.13 17.56 15.25
C LYS A 411 21.86 16.32 14.40
N TYR A 412 21.32 16.49 13.20
CA TYR A 412 20.95 15.42 12.29
C TYR A 412 21.59 15.64 10.92
N VAL A 413 21.97 14.55 10.27
CA VAL A 413 22.39 14.51 8.88
C VAL A 413 21.44 13.61 8.11
N TYR A 414 21.20 13.94 6.84
CA TYR A 414 20.42 13.09 5.95
C TYR A 414 21.37 12.12 5.25
N VAL A 415 21.24 10.84 5.56
CA VAL A 415 22.10 9.78 5.01
C VAL A 415 21.22 8.60 4.65
N ASP A 416 21.33 8.14 3.40
CA ASP A 416 20.69 6.91 2.92
C ASP A 416 19.16 6.88 3.19
N ALA A 417 18.48 7.98 2.86
CA ALA A 417 17.05 8.24 3.10
C ALA A 417 16.60 8.32 4.57
N HIS A 418 17.52 8.62 5.49
CA HIS A 418 17.23 8.76 6.91
C HIS A 418 17.81 10.05 7.51
N PHE A 419 17.06 10.68 8.42
CA PHE A 419 17.62 11.70 9.30
C PHE A 419 18.21 11.05 10.54
N CYS A 420 19.53 10.87 10.53
CA CYS A 420 20.28 10.21 11.60
C CYS A 420 21.02 11.23 12.48
N VAL A 421 21.15 10.94 13.78
CA VAL A 421 21.94 11.74 14.72
C VAL A 421 23.38 11.86 14.24
N ASN A 422 23.84 13.10 14.09
CA ASN A 422 25.19 13.44 13.65
C ASN A 422 26.20 13.23 14.80
N ASP A 423 26.58 11.97 15.02
CA ASP A 423 27.59 11.54 15.97
C ASP A 423 28.41 10.40 15.36
N THR A 424 29.71 10.35 15.66
CA THR A 424 30.64 9.31 15.17
C THR A 424 30.25 7.88 15.54
N LYS A 425 29.39 7.70 16.56
CA LYS A 425 28.79 6.41 16.88
C LYS A 425 27.89 5.89 15.74
N TYR A 426 27.20 6.80 15.05
CA TYR A 426 26.19 6.45 14.04
C TYR A 426 26.58 6.79 12.61
N ILE A 427 27.47 7.77 12.41
CA ILE A 427 27.92 8.24 11.10
C ILE A 427 29.43 8.01 10.96
N ARG A 428 29.84 7.47 9.81
CA ARG A 428 31.24 7.39 9.38
C ARG A 428 31.40 7.94 7.96
N GLN A 429 32.63 8.17 7.53
CA GLN A 429 32.94 8.55 6.15
C GLN A 429 33.35 7.30 5.36
N ASN A 430 32.82 7.15 4.15
CA ASN A 430 33.21 6.09 3.22
C ASN A 430 34.56 6.40 2.55
N GLU A 431 35.04 5.51 1.66
CA GLU A 431 36.32 5.68 0.95
C GLU A 431 36.38 6.95 0.10
N SER A 432 35.23 7.45 -0.37
CA SER A 432 35.10 8.70 -1.11
C SER A 432 34.96 9.94 -0.22
N GLY A 433 34.89 9.76 1.11
CA GLY A 433 34.77 10.82 2.10
C GLY A 433 33.34 11.28 2.37
N TYR A 434 32.31 10.61 1.86
CA TYR A 434 30.89 10.94 2.10
C TYR A 434 30.33 10.21 3.31
N ALA A 435 29.30 10.80 3.95
CA ALA A 435 28.67 10.20 5.11
C ALA A 435 27.94 8.90 4.77
N GLU A 436 28.14 7.89 5.62
CA GLU A 436 27.40 6.63 5.60
C GLU A 436 27.03 6.21 7.03
N LEU A 437 25.97 5.41 7.16
CA LEU A 437 25.58 4.83 8.44
C LEU A 437 26.63 3.81 8.90
N THR A 438 27.00 3.85 10.18
CA THR A 438 27.84 2.80 10.77
C THR A 438 27.08 1.47 10.84
N ASP A 439 27.81 0.36 10.95
CA ASP A 439 27.19 -0.96 11.15
C ASP A 439 26.34 -1.02 12.43
N TYR A 440 26.70 -0.20 13.43
CA TYR A 440 25.89 -0.03 14.64
C TYR A 440 24.59 0.71 14.34
N ALA A 441 24.63 1.84 13.62
CA ALA A 441 23.42 2.58 13.26
C ALA A 441 22.44 1.75 12.43
N ARG A 442 22.95 0.97 11.45
CA ARG A 442 22.11 0.08 10.64
C ARG A 442 21.37 -0.97 11.49
N GLN A 443 21.97 -1.42 12.60
CA GLN A 443 21.34 -2.40 13.50
C GLN A 443 20.43 -1.77 14.57
N HIS A 444 20.55 -0.46 14.79
CA HIS A 444 19.91 0.28 15.87
C HIS A 444 19.31 1.60 15.37
N ILE A 445 18.63 1.58 14.22
CA ILE A 445 18.13 2.80 13.60
C ILE A 445 17.09 3.50 14.49
N ASP A 446 16.38 2.74 15.31
CA ASP A 446 15.43 3.26 16.31
C ASP A 446 16.07 4.11 17.40
N GLU A 447 17.38 3.97 17.64
CA GLU A 447 18.12 4.79 18.60
C GLU A 447 18.54 6.14 18.01
N CYS A 448 18.79 6.21 16.70
CA CYS A 448 19.48 7.35 16.09
C CYS A 448 18.72 8.04 14.95
N CYS A 449 17.61 7.49 14.44
CA CYS A 449 16.86 8.10 13.34
C CYS A 449 15.48 8.62 13.77
N LEU A 450 15.02 9.63 13.02
CA LEU A 450 13.69 10.20 13.19
C LEU A 450 12.62 9.34 12.50
N ILE A 451 11.44 9.31 13.12
CA ILE A 451 10.24 8.64 12.61
C ILE A 451 9.32 9.63 11.91
N PHE A 452 8.73 9.18 10.81
CA PHE A 452 7.75 9.87 10.02
C PHE A 452 6.43 9.09 9.96
N ASP A 453 5.31 9.82 10.07
CA ASP A 453 3.97 9.28 9.86
C ASP A 453 3.65 9.27 8.36
N ILE A 454 3.28 8.11 7.83
CA ILE A 454 2.91 7.91 6.43
C ILE A 454 1.43 8.28 6.23
N LYS A 455 1.14 9.20 5.31
CA LYS A 455 -0.22 9.56 4.90
C LYS A 455 -0.39 9.47 3.39
N ALA A 456 -1.43 8.79 2.92
CA ALA A 456 -1.80 8.78 1.52
C ALA A 456 -2.65 10.03 1.17
N ARG A 457 -2.28 10.78 0.12
CA ARG A 457 -3.08 11.86 -0.47
C ARG A 457 -3.27 11.64 -1.96
N ARG A 458 -4.39 12.12 -2.53
CA ARG A 458 -4.61 12.11 -4.00
C ARG A 458 -3.62 13.06 -4.71
N ASN A 459 -3.13 12.64 -5.87
CA ASN A 459 -2.29 13.41 -6.78
C ASN A 459 -3.17 14.08 -7.83
N ASP A 460 -2.99 15.39 -8.04
CA ASP A 460 -3.77 16.16 -9.02
C ASP A 460 -2.94 16.55 -10.25
N ARG A 461 -1.73 15.99 -10.43
CA ARG A 461 -0.79 16.35 -11.51
C ARG A 461 -0.08 15.12 -12.12
N TYR A 462 -0.22 14.97 -13.45
CA TYR A 462 0.54 14.11 -14.39
C TYR A 462 0.31 12.59 -14.32
N GLY A 463 0.20 11.81 -15.42
CA GLY A 463 0.57 12.04 -16.83
C GLY A 463 1.73 11.11 -17.24
N ALA A 464 1.41 9.93 -17.79
CA ALA A 464 2.32 8.84 -18.12
C ALA A 464 3.65 9.24 -18.80
N LYS A 465 4.78 9.08 -18.08
CA LYS A 465 6.12 8.76 -18.61
C LYS A 465 7.12 8.61 -17.47
N TYR A 466 7.66 7.39 -17.34
CA TYR A 466 8.93 6.93 -16.75
C TYR A 466 8.72 5.68 -15.88
N TYR A 467 8.95 4.55 -16.54
CA TYR A 467 9.10 3.22 -15.94
C TYR A 467 10.56 3.10 -15.49
N THR A 468 10.83 2.78 -14.22
CA THR A 468 11.34 1.48 -13.72
C THR A 468 11.40 1.59 -12.19
N GLU A 469 11.06 0.49 -11.50
CA GLU A 469 11.31 0.22 -10.07
C GLU A 469 10.67 1.14 -9.01
N CYS A 470 9.70 0.62 -8.26
CA CYS A 470 9.15 1.30 -7.09
C CYS A 470 8.71 0.29 -6.02
N VAL A 471 9.39 0.38 -4.89
CA VAL A 471 8.89 0.35 -3.50
C VAL A 471 7.47 -0.18 -3.31
N LEU A 472 7.39 -1.38 -2.71
CA LEU A 472 6.17 -1.96 -2.15
C LEU A 472 5.10 -2.22 -3.24
N PHE A 473 4.23 -3.20 -3.04
CA PHE A 473 3.07 -3.41 -3.94
C PHE A 473 2.03 -2.27 -3.80
N ARG A 474 2.46 -1.00 -3.80
CA ARG A 474 1.59 0.14 -3.53
C ARG A 474 1.66 1.30 -4.51
N ASN A 475 2.77 1.69 -5.13
CA ASN A 475 2.78 2.94 -5.89
C ASN A 475 3.67 2.89 -7.14
N ILE A 476 3.24 2.21 -8.21
CA ILE A 476 3.90 2.33 -9.53
C ILE A 476 2.99 3.02 -10.58
N VAL A 477 1.69 3.18 -10.30
CA VAL A 477 0.79 4.01 -11.12
C VAL A 477 -0.27 4.64 -10.21
N SER A 478 0.16 5.36 -9.18
CA SER A 478 -0.77 5.95 -8.22
C SER A 478 -0.95 7.44 -8.48
N ASP A 479 -2.18 7.87 -8.76
CA ASP A 479 -2.68 9.22 -8.46
C ASP A 479 -2.76 9.45 -6.93
N THR A 480 -1.85 8.87 -6.16
CA THR A 480 -1.81 8.93 -4.70
C THR A 480 -0.36 9.11 -4.26
N ILE A 481 -0.02 10.32 -3.84
CA ILE A 481 1.27 10.62 -3.24
C ILE A 481 1.24 10.08 -1.81
N ILE A 482 2.18 9.21 -1.48
CA ILE A 482 2.47 8.87 -0.09
C ILE A 482 3.36 9.99 0.44
N GLU A 483 2.87 10.76 1.40
CA GLU A 483 3.63 11.80 2.09
C GLU A 483 4.12 11.26 3.44
N ALA A 484 5.42 11.33 3.69
CA ALA A 484 5.99 11.17 5.02
C ALA A 484 5.99 12.52 5.77
N LYS A 485 5.49 12.54 7.02
CA LYS A 485 5.45 13.74 7.87
C LYS A 485 6.16 13.52 9.19
N TYR A 486 6.90 14.50 9.67
CA TYR A 486 7.64 14.35 10.92
C TYR A 486 6.65 14.07 12.07
N SER A 487 6.93 12.98 12.81
CA SER A 487 6.03 12.52 13.87
C SER A 487 6.42 13.12 15.21
N SER A 488 5.51 13.77 15.93
CA SER A 488 5.73 14.19 17.33
C SER A 488 5.62 13.02 18.32
N SER A 489 6.21 11.87 17.98
CA SER A 489 6.09 10.63 18.75
C SER A 489 6.99 10.63 20.00
N PRO A 490 6.66 9.85 21.06
CA PRO A 490 7.55 9.67 22.21
C PRO A 490 8.93 9.13 21.82
N GLN A 491 9.02 8.36 20.73
CA GLN A 491 10.28 7.85 20.23
C GLN A 491 11.16 8.97 19.66
N ASN A 492 10.60 9.88 18.85
CA ASN A 492 11.35 11.05 18.36
C ASN A 492 11.83 11.94 19.52
N GLN A 493 11.01 12.14 20.55
CA GLN A 493 11.43 12.87 21.75
C GLN A 493 12.64 12.21 22.45
N ARG A 494 12.71 10.87 22.47
CA ARG A 494 13.87 10.14 23.01
C ARG A 494 15.10 10.30 22.12
N THR A 495 14.96 10.14 20.81
CA THR A 495 16.04 10.33 19.83
C THR A 495 16.60 11.75 19.92
N GLU A 496 15.74 12.75 20.07
CA GLU A 496 16.14 14.15 20.24
C GLU A 496 16.85 14.41 21.57
N ALA A 497 16.33 13.87 22.67
CA ALA A 497 16.98 13.97 23.97
C ALA A 497 18.39 13.35 23.94
N ARG A 498 18.53 12.19 23.28
CA ARG A 498 19.82 11.53 23.06
C ARG A 498 20.75 12.36 22.18
N ALA A 499 20.27 12.94 21.08
CA ALA A 499 21.06 13.84 20.24
C ALA A 499 21.57 15.06 21.02
N VAL A 500 20.75 15.61 21.92
CA VAL A 500 21.15 16.71 22.82
C VAL A 500 22.20 16.26 23.83
N GLU A 501 22.03 15.09 24.43
CA GLU A 501 22.96 14.53 25.41
C GLU A 501 24.33 14.24 24.77
N LEU A 502 24.35 13.54 23.64
CA LEU A 502 25.57 13.25 22.88
C LEU A 502 26.29 14.54 22.51
N LYS A 503 25.58 15.57 22.05
CA LYS A 503 26.19 16.87 21.71
C LYS A 503 26.76 17.61 22.94
N LYS A 504 26.17 17.43 24.14
CA LYS A 504 26.70 17.99 25.40
C LYS A 504 27.96 17.27 25.88
N ILE A 505 28.00 15.94 25.71
CA ILE A 505 29.10 15.09 26.13
C ILE A 505 30.24 15.13 25.10
N SER A 506 29.92 15.39 23.83
CA SER A 506 30.86 15.37 22.72
C SER A 506 31.91 16.48 22.81
N ASN A 507 33.18 16.09 22.62
CA ASN A 507 34.31 17.00 22.42
C ASN A 507 34.11 17.90 21.18
N GLU A 508 33.18 17.56 20.29
CA GLU A 508 32.90 18.27 19.06
C GLU A 508 32.31 19.66 19.28
N ALA A 509 31.48 19.88 20.32
CA ALA A 509 30.99 21.21 20.65
C ALA A 509 32.13 22.15 21.08
N LYS A 510 33.05 21.64 21.91
CA LYS A 510 34.26 22.36 22.32
C LYS A 510 35.20 22.60 21.13
N ARG A 511 35.40 21.59 20.29
CA ARG A 511 36.23 21.67 19.07
C ARG A 511 35.66 22.71 18.10
N THR A 512 34.36 22.69 17.86
CA THR A 512 33.65 23.65 17.00
C THR A 512 33.82 25.07 17.52
N ALA A 513 33.62 25.30 18.82
CA ALA A 513 33.83 26.60 19.44
C ALA A 513 35.30 27.06 19.39
N ASN A 514 36.25 26.14 19.53
CA ASN A 514 37.68 26.45 19.41
C ASN A 514 38.06 26.85 17.98
N ILE A 515 37.60 26.09 16.98
CA ILE A 515 37.83 26.41 15.57
C ILE A 515 37.20 27.77 15.26
N MET A 516 35.94 27.98 15.64
CA MET A 516 35.23 29.24 15.37
C MET A 516 35.96 30.47 15.93
N ARG A 517 36.54 30.36 17.14
CA ARG A 517 37.34 31.44 17.74
C ARG A 517 38.65 31.73 17.00
N GLY A 518 39.19 30.74 16.29
CA GLY A 518 40.42 30.88 15.50
C GLY A 518 40.18 31.32 14.05
N LEU A 519 38.93 31.41 13.59
CA LEU A 519 38.64 31.79 12.21
C LEU A 519 38.88 33.30 11.98
N PRO A 520 39.52 33.69 10.86
CA PRO A 520 39.73 35.09 10.47
C PRO A 520 38.45 35.93 10.32
N ALA A 521 38.58 37.24 10.16
CA ALA A 521 37.41 38.14 10.02
C ALA A 521 36.81 38.16 8.60
N THR A 522 37.64 38.04 7.57
CA THR A 522 37.23 38.17 6.16
C THR A 522 36.79 36.81 5.60
N PHE A 523 36.00 36.85 4.52
CA PHE A 523 35.58 35.64 3.80
C PHE A 523 36.78 34.87 3.22
N SER A 524 37.65 35.56 2.49
CA SER A 524 38.80 34.97 1.80
C SER A 524 39.76 34.27 2.76
N ASP A 525 40.11 34.93 3.88
CA ASP A 525 40.99 34.35 4.88
C ASP A 525 40.32 33.17 5.61
N THR A 526 39.01 33.24 5.84
CA THR A 526 38.26 32.12 6.46
C THR A 526 38.20 30.91 5.55
N LEU A 527 38.03 31.11 4.24
CA LEU A 527 38.11 30.03 3.25
C LEU A 527 39.49 29.36 3.28
N VAL A 528 40.57 30.15 3.26
CA VAL A 528 41.94 29.65 3.34
C VAL A 528 42.15 28.86 4.65
N ALA A 529 41.73 29.41 5.79
CA ALA A 529 41.85 28.74 7.08
C ALA A 529 41.08 27.40 7.13
N HIS A 530 39.92 27.31 6.48
CA HIS A 530 39.18 26.06 6.37
C HIS A 530 39.89 25.04 5.48
N MET A 531 40.40 25.47 4.32
CA MET A 531 41.17 24.60 3.41
C MET A 531 42.43 24.06 4.09
N ASP A 532 43.20 24.92 4.76
CA ASP A 532 44.43 24.54 5.45
C ASP A 532 44.15 23.54 6.58
N ARG A 533 43.11 23.80 7.39
CA ARG A 533 42.72 22.91 8.50
C ARG A 533 42.23 21.54 8.02
N LEU A 534 41.59 21.50 6.85
CA LEU A 534 41.06 20.28 6.25
C LEU A 534 42.06 19.60 5.30
N GLU A 535 43.24 20.21 5.09
CA GLU A 535 44.27 19.76 4.15
C GLU A 535 43.76 19.58 2.71
N ILE A 536 42.84 20.47 2.28
CA ILE A 536 42.20 20.43 0.96
C ILE A 536 42.90 21.41 0.00
N THR A 537 43.36 20.92 -1.15
CA THR A 537 43.93 21.75 -2.22
C THR A 537 42.85 22.42 -3.07
N VAL A 538 43.24 23.36 -3.95
CA VAL A 538 42.29 24.00 -4.88
C VAL A 538 41.70 22.97 -5.84
N GLU A 539 42.52 22.04 -6.32
CA GLU A 539 42.14 21.00 -7.26
C GLU A 539 41.16 20.02 -6.60
N ASN A 540 41.44 19.61 -5.34
CA ASN A 540 40.52 18.74 -4.61
C ASN A 540 39.19 19.46 -4.29
N LEU A 541 39.22 20.76 -3.99
CA LEU A 541 38.00 21.53 -3.77
C LEU A 541 37.22 21.74 -5.08
N GLU A 542 37.90 21.95 -6.22
CA GLU A 542 37.26 22.02 -7.54
C GLU A 542 36.51 20.72 -7.83
N GLU A 543 37.14 19.57 -7.61
CA GLU A 543 36.51 18.26 -7.77
C GLU A 543 35.29 18.08 -6.85
N LYS A 544 35.42 18.44 -5.56
CA LYS A 544 34.36 18.24 -4.56
C LYS A 544 33.22 19.25 -4.60
N SER A 545 33.44 20.44 -5.16
CA SER A 545 32.43 21.52 -5.22
C SER A 545 31.94 21.81 -6.64
N LEU A 546 32.60 21.25 -7.67
CA LEU A 546 32.43 21.61 -9.08
C LEU A 546 32.59 23.12 -9.36
N VAL A 547 33.25 23.86 -8.46
CA VAL A 547 33.59 25.27 -8.66
C VAL A 547 34.97 25.33 -9.31
N ASN A 548 35.03 25.94 -10.50
CA ASN A 548 36.29 26.04 -11.24
C ASN A 548 37.45 26.59 -10.38
N ALA A 549 38.65 26.01 -10.51
CA ALA A 549 39.84 26.37 -9.74
C ALA A 549 40.18 27.86 -9.81
N ARG A 550 39.96 28.52 -10.96
CA ARG A 550 40.19 29.98 -11.08
C ARG A 550 39.22 30.77 -10.20
N THR A 551 37.99 30.32 -10.08
CA THR A 551 36.99 30.93 -9.20
C THR A 551 37.36 30.73 -7.74
N ILE A 552 37.79 29.51 -7.36
CA ILE A 552 38.30 29.24 -6.00
C ILE A 552 39.52 30.12 -5.70
N GLN A 553 40.47 30.26 -6.62
CA GLN A 553 41.63 31.14 -6.45
C GLN A 553 41.22 32.61 -6.26
N ARG A 554 40.21 33.10 -6.99
CA ARG A 554 39.67 34.45 -6.78
C ARG A 554 39.03 34.58 -5.40
N MET A 555 38.23 33.60 -4.97
CA MET A 555 37.61 33.56 -3.65
C MET A 555 38.64 33.62 -2.52
N ARG A 556 39.80 32.97 -2.70
CA ARG A 556 40.90 32.95 -1.72
C ARG A 556 41.74 34.23 -1.69
N ASN A 557 41.92 34.91 -2.82
CA ASN A 557 42.94 35.96 -2.96
C ASN A 557 42.41 37.37 -3.18
N ASP A 558 41.15 37.55 -3.60
CA ASP A 558 40.55 38.86 -3.88
C ASP A 558 39.41 39.17 -2.90
N GLU A 559 39.72 39.97 -1.87
CA GLU A 559 38.75 40.40 -0.85
C GLU A 559 37.56 41.20 -1.43
N ARG A 560 37.70 41.77 -2.63
CA ARG A 560 36.62 42.53 -3.29
C ARG A 560 35.72 41.64 -4.12
N TYR A 561 36.13 40.41 -4.40
CA TYR A 561 35.31 39.45 -5.13
C TYR A 561 34.09 39.08 -4.28
N GLN A 562 32.91 39.15 -4.89
CA GLN A 562 31.63 38.84 -4.25
C GLN A 562 31.06 37.59 -4.91
N PRO A 563 31.32 36.39 -4.36
CA PRO A 563 30.83 35.15 -4.94
C PRO A 563 29.30 35.08 -4.81
N LYS A 564 28.65 34.44 -5.78
CA LYS A 564 27.21 34.18 -5.70
C LYS A 564 26.93 33.19 -4.57
N LEU A 565 25.76 33.32 -3.94
CA LEU A 565 25.33 32.41 -2.86
C LEU A 565 25.47 30.94 -3.25
N GLY A 566 24.98 30.52 -4.42
CA GLY A 566 25.10 29.13 -4.89
C GLY A 566 26.55 28.63 -4.98
N THR A 567 27.49 29.49 -5.38
CA THR A 567 28.93 29.16 -5.40
C THR A 567 29.50 28.97 -3.99
N ILE A 568 29.04 29.76 -3.01
CA ILE A 568 29.46 29.63 -1.61
C ILE A 568 28.88 28.36 -1.01
N VAL A 569 27.61 28.07 -1.28
CA VAL A 569 26.93 26.82 -0.87
C VAL A 569 27.71 25.61 -1.43
N ALA A 570 28.07 25.63 -2.71
CA ALA A 570 28.88 24.58 -3.32
C ALA A 570 30.24 24.39 -2.63
N VAL A 571 30.96 25.48 -2.32
CA VAL A 571 32.23 25.40 -1.60
C VAL A 571 32.05 24.87 -0.18
N CYS A 572 30.99 25.29 0.53
CA CYS A 572 30.69 24.78 1.86
C CYS A 572 30.40 23.26 1.85
N ILE A 573 29.66 22.77 0.85
CA ILE A 573 29.39 21.33 0.65
C ILE A 573 30.68 20.59 0.27
N GLY A 574 31.47 21.11 -0.68
CA GLY A 574 32.73 20.49 -1.08
C GLY A 574 33.78 20.40 0.03
N LEU A 575 33.76 21.33 0.97
CA LEU A 575 34.56 21.30 2.20
C LEU A 575 33.90 20.52 3.34
N GLN A 576 32.66 20.03 3.15
CA GLN A 576 31.82 19.38 4.15
C GLN A 576 31.75 20.15 5.47
N LEU A 577 31.54 21.47 5.38
CA LEU A 577 31.54 22.33 6.54
C LEU A 577 30.29 22.10 7.39
N ASN A 578 30.51 21.82 8.68
CA ASN A 578 29.47 21.82 9.69
C ASN A 578 28.59 23.09 9.56
N PRO A 579 27.26 22.99 9.79
CA PRO A 579 26.32 24.10 9.57
C PRO A 579 26.74 25.43 10.19
N VAL A 580 27.39 25.38 11.36
CA VAL A 580 27.86 26.58 12.06
C VAL A 580 28.96 27.31 11.25
N PHE A 581 29.87 26.59 10.60
CA PHE A 581 30.92 27.17 9.75
C PHE A 581 30.36 27.64 8.40
N SER A 582 29.42 26.89 7.82
CA SER A 582 28.71 27.29 6.60
C SER A 582 27.96 28.61 6.81
N ALA A 583 27.27 28.76 7.94
CA ALA A 583 26.60 30.01 8.31
C ALA A 583 27.59 31.17 8.47
N ASP A 584 28.76 30.94 9.06
CA ASP A 584 29.81 31.95 9.19
C ASP A 584 30.38 32.38 7.83
N MET A 585 30.65 31.43 6.93
CA MET A 585 31.08 31.68 5.55
C MET A 585 30.07 32.52 4.77
N ILE A 586 28.79 32.16 4.83
CA ILE A 586 27.72 32.92 4.16
C ILE A 586 27.64 34.34 4.73
N ARG A 587 27.64 34.49 6.06
CA ARG A 587 27.61 35.80 6.71
C ARG A 587 28.79 36.69 6.27
N LYS A 588 30.01 36.14 6.27
CA LYS A 588 31.23 36.88 5.89
C LYS A 588 31.28 37.23 4.40
N SER A 589 30.61 36.45 3.56
CA SER A 589 30.48 36.76 2.12
C SER A 589 29.53 37.94 1.83
N GLY A 590 28.75 38.39 2.81
CA GLY A 590 27.72 39.42 2.61
C GLY A 590 26.42 38.91 1.95
N ASN A 591 26.30 37.61 1.68
CA ASN A 591 25.07 37.01 1.16
C ASN A 591 24.07 36.70 2.29
N THR A 592 22.78 36.70 1.94
CA THR A 592 21.69 36.33 2.85
C THR A 592 20.68 35.42 2.16
N PHE A 593 20.09 34.51 2.92
CA PHE A 593 18.98 33.71 2.42
C PHE A 593 17.72 34.56 2.24
N ARG A 594 16.96 34.27 1.18
CA ARG A 594 15.67 34.89 0.86
C ARG A 594 14.60 33.81 1.04
N ALA A 595 13.35 34.22 1.19
CA ALA A 595 12.22 33.29 1.23
C ALA A 595 11.85 32.81 -0.18
N THR A 596 12.83 32.30 -0.93
CA THR A 596 12.64 31.68 -2.24
C THR A 596 12.86 30.17 -2.11
N GLU A 597 12.19 29.40 -2.97
CA GLU A 597 12.31 27.93 -3.03
C GLU A 597 13.78 27.48 -3.12
N GLU A 598 14.54 28.04 -4.06
CA GLU A 598 15.98 27.78 -4.24
C GLU A 598 16.78 28.00 -2.94
N HIS A 599 16.51 29.09 -2.21
CA HIS A 599 17.26 29.40 -0.98
C HIS A 599 16.82 28.52 0.20
N ILE A 600 15.58 28.04 0.22
CA ILE A 600 15.12 27.05 1.21
C ILE A 600 15.86 25.72 0.97
N ILE A 601 15.99 25.29 -0.29
CA ILE A 601 16.76 24.10 -0.65
C ILE A 601 18.22 24.27 -0.20
N TYR A 602 18.85 25.40 -0.49
CA TYR A 602 20.23 25.67 -0.04
C TYR A 602 20.41 25.56 1.48
N GLN A 603 19.43 26.01 2.26
CA GLN A 603 19.47 25.89 3.72
C GLN A 603 19.41 24.43 4.17
N MET A 604 18.50 23.64 3.61
CA MET A 604 18.42 22.21 3.90
C MET A 604 19.71 21.48 3.50
N LEU A 605 20.27 21.79 2.33
CA LEU A 605 21.51 21.19 1.87
C LEU A 605 22.66 21.45 2.86
N LEU A 606 22.84 22.69 3.30
CA LEU A 606 23.90 23.05 4.25
C LEU A 606 23.69 22.49 5.66
N ASN A 607 22.44 22.26 6.06
CA ASN A 607 22.12 21.83 7.42
C ASN A 607 22.09 20.31 7.58
N SER A 608 21.78 19.56 6.51
CA SER A 608 21.65 18.10 6.57
C SER A 608 22.35 17.30 5.47
N TYR A 609 22.63 17.87 4.29
CA TYR A 609 23.29 17.18 3.18
C TYR A 609 24.74 17.62 2.98
N TYR A 610 25.31 18.43 3.89
CA TYR A 610 26.65 18.99 3.71
C TYR A 610 27.76 17.91 3.71
N GLN A 611 27.47 16.67 4.10
CA GLN A 611 28.39 15.53 4.02
C GLN A 611 28.15 14.62 2.80
N ASN A 612 27.18 14.97 1.95
CA ASN A 612 26.85 14.27 0.71
C ASN A 612 27.68 14.80 -0.46
N SER A 613 27.60 14.11 -1.60
CA SER A 613 28.25 14.57 -2.82
C SER A 613 27.58 15.84 -3.37
N ILE A 614 28.37 16.68 -4.04
CA ILE A 614 27.84 17.86 -4.73
C ILE A 614 26.90 17.46 -5.89
N TYR A 615 27.09 16.27 -6.45
CA TYR A 615 26.23 15.70 -7.49
C TYR A 615 24.83 15.41 -6.94
N GLU A 616 24.72 14.69 -5.81
CA GLU A 616 23.43 14.48 -5.13
C GLU A 616 22.75 15.82 -4.80
N CYS A 617 23.51 16.80 -4.30
CA CYS A 617 22.97 18.13 -4.01
C CYS A 617 22.42 18.83 -5.27
N ASN A 618 23.06 18.65 -6.43
CA ASN A 618 22.62 19.19 -7.70
C ASN A 618 21.39 18.45 -8.25
N GLU A 619 21.32 17.12 -8.13
CA GLU A 619 20.15 16.32 -8.49
C GLU A 619 18.90 16.79 -7.75
N ILE A 620 19.02 17.08 -6.45
CA ILE A 620 17.93 17.62 -5.63
C ILE A 620 17.41 18.96 -6.18
N LEU A 621 18.33 19.86 -6.57
CA LEU A 621 17.96 21.14 -7.16
C LEU A 621 17.29 20.96 -8.53
N GLN A 622 17.83 20.08 -9.37
CA GLN A 622 17.28 19.80 -10.70
C GLN A 622 15.88 19.17 -10.62
N ALA A 623 15.67 18.21 -9.72
CA ALA A 623 14.36 17.59 -9.47
C ALA A 623 13.29 18.63 -9.05
N ASN A 624 13.72 19.72 -8.40
CA ASN A 624 12.86 20.84 -7.98
C ASN A 624 12.88 22.02 -8.97
N ASN A 625 13.26 21.80 -10.24
CA ASN A 625 13.34 22.82 -11.29
C ASN A 625 14.20 24.04 -10.94
N CYS A 626 15.13 23.88 -10.00
CA CYS A 626 16.11 24.89 -9.62
C CYS A 626 17.40 24.68 -10.43
N LYS A 627 18.22 25.74 -10.53
CA LYS A 627 19.53 25.62 -11.17
C LYS A 627 20.48 24.86 -10.24
N PRO A 628 21.33 23.97 -10.78
CA PRO A 628 22.36 23.35 -9.97
C PRO A 628 23.32 24.43 -9.42
N LEU A 629 23.95 24.14 -8.29
CA LEU A 629 24.87 25.07 -7.61
C LEU A 629 26.03 25.48 -8.51
N THR A 630 26.45 24.54 -9.35
CA THR A 630 27.57 24.62 -10.30
C THR A 630 27.21 23.81 -11.55
N LYS A 631 27.90 24.05 -12.67
CA LYS A 631 27.66 23.30 -13.91
C LYS A 631 28.47 22.00 -13.87
N GLU A 632 27.83 20.89 -14.19
CA GLU A 632 28.50 19.66 -14.62
C GLU A 632 29.07 19.92 -16.03
N GLU A 633 30.32 19.52 -16.29
CA GLU A 633 30.94 19.64 -17.62
C GLU A 633 30.38 18.62 -18.63
#